data_AF-A0A8T3R5I7-F1
#
_entry.id   AF-A0A8T3R5I7-F1
#
_cell.length_a   1.000
_cell.length_b   1.000
_cell.length_c   1.000
_cell.angle_alpha   90.00
_cell.angle_beta   90.00
_cell.angle_gamma   90.00
#
_symmetry.space_group_name_H-M   'P 1'
#
loop_
_entity.id
_entity.type
_entity.pdbx_description
1 polymer ?
#
loop_
_entity_poly.entity_id
_entity_poly.type
_entity_poly.pdbx_seq_one_letter_code
_entity_poly.pdbx_strand_id
1 'polypeptide(L)'
;MADADAVLEPGIGDLSVPPPPSSPAVPPTDDTVMSLVDHLGELRSRIFRSIISVVAGAAVGFYFATDIRMVLQEPLGDLPLQVLGIGDAFFIQVKIALITGIILAMPVLLYQLWAFIGPGLTPAERKTIRPWIPMALVFFAMGVLIAYVVLPFAIQFLFSFTDPTLQARPAAGQYFDFVTTMFLAFGLVMEFPILLVGLSTVG
;
A
#
# COMPACT_ATOMS: atom_id res chain seq x y z
N MET A 1 -32.47 -15.82 100.41
CA MET A 1 -32.04 -14.43 100.69
C MET A 1 -31.05 -14.06 99.60
N ALA A 2 -31.25 -13.12 98.69
CA ALA A 2 -32.32 -12.20 98.33
C ALA A 2 -32.00 -11.75 96.87
N ASP A 3 -33.00 -11.23 96.16
CA ASP A 3 -32.90 -10.52 94.88
C ASP A 3 -31.66 -9.62 94.73
N ALA A 4 -31.14 -9.50 93.51
CA ALA A 4 -31.06 -8.20 92.82
C ALA A 4 -30.36 -8.32 91.44
N ASP A 5 -30.94 -7.61 90.47
CA ASP A 5 -30.33 -7.06 89.26
C ASP A 5 -30.18 -7.95 88.03
N ALA A 6 -31.35 -8.20 87.42
CA ALA A 6 -31.49 -8.30 85.98
C ALA A 6 -31.21 -6.93 85.33
N VAL A 7 -29.97 -6.69 84.92
CA VAL A 7 -29.61 -5.59 84.01
C VAL A 7 -29.68 -6.13 82.58
N LEU A 8 -30.68 -5.65 81.85
CA LEU A 8 -30.87 -5.85 80.42
C LEU A 8 -29.73 -5.13 79.66
N GLU A 9 -28.76 -5.88 79.14
CA GLU A 9 -27.94 -5.38 78.03
C GLU A 9 -28.74 -5.55 76.72
N PRO A 10 -29.04 -4.47 75.98
CA PRO A 10 -29.61 -4.62 74.65
C PRO A 10 -28.54 -5.25 73.74
N GLY A 11 -28.86 -6.39 73.15
CA GLY A 11 -28.00 -7.06 72.17
C GLY A 11 -27.63 -6.11 71.03
N ILE A 12 -26.41 -5.60 71.07
CA ILE A 12 -25.76 -5.03 69.90
C ILE A 12 -25.41 -6.21 69.02
N GLY A 13 -26.34 -6.53 68.14
CA GLY A 13 -26.13 -7.48 67.06
C GLY A 13 -24.84 -7.13 66.33
N ASP A 14 -24.01 -8.16 66.18
CA ASP A 14 -22.94 -8.30 65.22
C ASP A 14 -23.03 -7.27 64.07
N LEU A 15 -22.36 -6.14 64.24
CA LEU A 15 -22.07 -5.21 63.14
C LEU A 15 -20.92 -5.84 62.34
N SER A 16 -21.19 -6.98 61.72
CA SER A 16 -20.36 -7.54 60.67
C SER A 16 -20.34 -6.51 59.55
N VAL A 17 -19.31 -5.68 59.53
CA VAL A 17 -19.04 -4.74 58.45
C VAL A 17 -19.12 -5.55 57.16
N PRO A 18 -20.09 -5.26 56.26
CA PRO A 18 -20.17 -5.99 55.00
C PRO A 18 -18.83 -5.82 54.28
N PRO A 19 -18.30 -6.87 53.63
CA PRO A 19 -17.06 -6.74 52.88
C PRO A 19 -17.18 -5.54 51.94
N PRO A 20 -16.12 -4.73 51.81
CA PRO A 20 -16.16 -3.57 50.93
C PRO A 20 -16.68 -4.02 49.57
N PRO A 21 -17.57 -3.24 48.91
CA PRO A 21 -18.03 -3.60 47.58
C PRO A 21 -16.80 -3.89 46.75
N SER A 22 -16.72 -5.11 46.21
CA SER A 22 -15.67 -5.52 45.28
C SER A 22 -15.43 -4.36 44.34
N SER A 23 -14.20 -3.82 44.35
CA SER A 23 -13.77 -2.69 43.51
C SER A 23 -14.47 -2.80 42.16
N PRO A 24 -15.03 -1.70 41.62
CA PRO A 24 -15.67 -1.74 40.32
C PRO A 24 -14.67 -2.43 39.39
N ALA A 25 -15.04 -3.61 38.92
CA ALA A 25 -14.22 -4.37 38.00
C ALA A 25 -13.94 -3.41 36.87
N VAL A 26 -12.67 -3.00 36.74
CA VAL A 26 -12.21 -2.27 35.56
C VAL A 26 -12.71 -3.13 34.41
N PRO A 27 -13.63 -2.60 33.57
CA PRO A 27 -14.17 -3.40 32.49
C PRO A 27 -12.97 -3.93 31.70
N PRO A 28 -12.96 -5.21 31.30
CA PRO A 28 -11.91 -5.71 30.43
C PRO A 28 -11.84 -4.73 29.27
N THR A 29 -10.73 -4.02 29.13
CA THR A 29 -10.48 -3.20 27.95
C THR A 29 -10.63 -4.15 26.78
N ASP A 30 -11.66 -3.92 25.98
CA ASP A 30 -11.98 -4.73 24.82
C ASP A 30 -10.76 -4.72 23.90
N ASP A 31 -9.96 -5.80 23.94
CA ASP A 31 -8.74 -6.01 23.15
C ASP A 31 -9.02 -6.00 21.63
N THR A 32 -10.26 -5.76 21.22
CA THR A 32 -10.73 -5.70 19.84
C THR A 32 -10.85 -4.27 19.30
N VAL A 33 -10.80 -3.24 20.14
CA VAL A 33 -10.90 -1.83 19.69
C VAL A 33 -9.53 -1.18 19.78
N MET A 34 -8.72 -1.31 18.73
CA MET A 34 -7.49 -0.50 18.62
C MET A 34 -7.84 0.98 18.75
N SER A 35 -7.09 1.70 19.59
CA SER A 35 -7.20 3.16 19.63
C SER A 35 -6.81 3.72 18.26
N LEU A 36 -7.45 4.82 17.82
CA LEU A 36 -7.04 5.54 16.60
C LEU A 36 -5.54 5.90 16.63
N VAL A 37 -5.01 6.14 17.82
CA VAL A 37 -3.57 6.42 18.03
C VAL A 37 -2.72 5.19 17.68
N ASP A 38 -3.17 3.99 18.03
CA ASP A 38 -2.48 2.74 17.71
C ASP A 38 -2.53 2.45 16.21
N HIS A 39 -3.68 2.69 15.57
CA HIS A 39 -3.84 2.53 14.12
C HIS A 39 -2.96 3.50 13.32
N LEU A 40 -2.82 4.76 13.77
CA LEU A 40 -1.89 5.72 13.18
C LEU A 40 -0.42 5.32 13.40
N GLY A 41 -0.10 4.75 14.57
CA GLY A 41 1.23 4.18 14.84
C GLY A 41 1.57 3.04 13.90
N GLU A 42 0.59 2.19 13.61
CA GLU A 42 0.68 1.10 12.65
C GLU A 42 0.90 1.62 11.21
N LEU A 43 0.16 2.65 10.78
CA LEU A 43 0.34 3.29 9.46
C LEU A 43 1.78 3.76 9.28
N ARG A 44 2.34 4.46 10.27
CA ARG A 44 3.73 4.95 10.22
C ARG A 44 4.72 3.81 10.00
N SER A 45 4.61 2.74 10.80
CA SER A 45 5.50 1.58 10.70
C SER A 45 5.43 0.91 9.33
N ARG A 46 4.22 0.80 8.77
CA ARG A 46 3.98 0.23 7.44
C ARG A 46 4.56 1.09 6.34
N ILE A 47 4.37 2.40 6.39
CA ILE A 47 4.97 3.36 5.44
C ILE A 47 6.49 3.22 5.44
N PHE A 48 7.14 3.14 6.61
CA PHE A 48 8.59 2.94 6.69
C PHE A 48 9.03 1.63 6.02
N ARG A 49 8.35 0.51 6.28
CA ARG A 49 8.66 -0.78 5.65
C ARG A 49 8.45 -0.72 4.13
N SER A 50 7.39 -0.07 3.67
CA SER A 50 7.10 0.17 2.24
C SER A 50 8.19 1.00 1.56
N ILE A 51 8.65 2.08 2.20
CA ILE A 51 9.74 2.92 1.69
C ILE A 51 11.02 2.09 1.58
N ILE A 52 11.37 1.32 2.62
CA ILE A 52 12.56 0.45 2.59
C ILE A 52 12.47 -0.56 1.46
N SER A 53 11.31 -1.18 1.23
CA SER A 53 11.14 -2.11 0.11
C SER A 53 11.29 -1.42 -1.25
N VAL A 54 10.79 -0.19 -1.41
CA VAL A 54 10.95 0.59 -2.65
C VAL A 54 12.41 0.98 -2.86
N VAL A 55 13.13 1.39 -1.81
CA VAL A 55 14.57 1.71 -1.89
C VAL A 55 15.39 0.48 -2.25
N ALA A 56 15.12 -0.67 -1.62
CA ALA A 56 15.77 -1.93 -1.97
C ALA A 56 15.46 -2.35 -3.41
N GLY A 57 14.19 -2.26 -3.81
CA GLY A 57 13.77 -2.50 -5.19
C GLY A 57 14.45 -1.55 -6.17
N ALA A 58 14.59 -0.27 -5.83
CA ALA A 58 15.22 0.73 -6.67
C ALA A 58 16.72 0.51 -6.81
N ALA A 59 17.40 0.00 -5.77
CA ALA A 59 18.80 -0.40 -5.88
C ALA A 59 18.96 -1.57 -6.88
N VAL A 60 18.08 -2.56 -6.83
CA VAL A 60 18.03 -3.65 -7.83
C VAL A 60 17.68 -3.11 -9.22
N GLY A 61 16.67 -2.24 -9.31
CA GLY A 61 16.26 -1.59 -10.54
C GLY A 61 17.37 -0.74 -11.16
N PHE A 62 18.21 -0.09 -10.33
CA PHE A 62 19.36 0.69 -10.80
C PHE A 62 20.43 -0.18 -11.45
N TYR A 63 20.66 -1.37 -10.90
CA TYR A 63 21.57 -2.35 -11.49
C TYR A 63 21.12 -2.76 -12.91
N PHE A 64 19.81 -3.01 -13.10
CA PHE A 64 19.22 -3.41 -14.39
C PHE A 64 18.72 -2.24 -15.26
N ALA A 65 18.88 -0.98 -14.81
CA ALA A 65 18.23 0.16 -15.47
C ALA A 65 18.70 0.36 -16.92
N THR A 66 19.93 -0.05 -17.25
CA THR A 66 20.44 -0.01 -18.62
C THR A 66 19.74 -1.01 -19.53
N ASP A 67 19.56 -2.25 -19.08
CA ASP A 67 18.88 -3.28 -19.86
C ASP A 67 17.40 -2.94 -20.04
N ILE A 68 16.77 -2.47 -18.96
CA ILE A 68 15.36 -2.03 -18.99
C ILE A 68 15.20 -0.85 -19.95
N ARG A 69 16.12 0.11 -19.95
CA ARG A 69 16.11 1.21 -20.92
C ARG A 69 16.14 0.69 -22.35
N MET A 70 16.98 -0.30 -22.67
CA MET A 70 17.07 -0.86 -24.03
C MET A 70 15.75 -1.50 -24.44
N VAL A 71 15.14 -2.32 -23.56
CA VAL A 71 13.83 -2.92 -23.80
C VAL A 71 12.75 -1.85 -24.01
N LEU A 72 12.76 -0.80 -23.19
CA LEU A 72 11.78 0.28 -23.32
C LEU A 72 11.99 1.10 -24.59
N GLN A 73 13.19 1.15 -25.18
CA GLN A 73 13.46 1.86 -26.44
C GLN A 73 13.08 1.07 -27.69
N GLU A 74 12.99 -0.26 -27.59
CA GLU A 74 12.67 -1.15 -28.73
C GLU A 74 11.41 -0.72 -29.51
N PRO A 75 10.28 -0.32 -28.87
CA PRO A 75 9.08 0.11 -29.59
C PRO A 75 9.24 1.41 -30.38
N LEU A 76 10.32 2.17 -30.13
CA LEU A 76 10.64 3.40 -30.84
C LEU A 76 11.36 3.13 -32.18
N GLY A 77 11.89 1.92 -32.38
CA GLY A 77 12.64 1.53 -33.58
C GLY A 77 13.91 2.38 -33.75
N ASP A 78 14.17 2.81 -34.99
CA ASP A 78 15.38 3.55 -35.37
C ASP A 78 15.31 5.06 -35.08
N LEU A 79 14.26 5.55 -34.42
CA LEU A 79 14.11 6.98 -34.12
C LEU A 79 15.10 7.40 -33.02
N PRO A 80 16.05 8.31 -33.30
CA PRO A 80 17.04 8.71 -32.32
C PRO A 80 16.43 9.60 -31.23
N LEU A 81 16.64 9.23 -29.97
CA LEU A 81 16.29 10.06 -28.82
C LEU A 81 17.34 11.15 -28.59
N GLN A 82 16.88 12.37 -28.33
CA GLN A 82 17.76 13.50 -28.04
C GLN A 82 17.89 13.75 -26.53
N VAL A 83 19.12 13.91 -26.08
CA VAL A 83 19.44 14.36 -24.72
C VAL A 83 19.62 15.87 -24.76
N LEU A 84 18.79 16.63 -24.03
CA LEU A 84 18.78 18.10 -24.11
C LEU A 84 19.59 18.72 -22.98
N GLY A 85 19.47 18.16 -21.78
CA GLY A 85 20.20 18.58 -20.58
C GLY A 85 21.41 17.69 -20.29
N ILE A 86 22.45 18.29 -19.70
CA ILE A 86 23.66 17.57 -19.26
C ILE A 86 23.32 16.49 -18.21
N GLY A 87 22.29 16.75 -17.39
CA GLY A 87 21.83 15.81 -16.34
C GLY A 87 20.80 14.78 -16.80
N ASP A 88 20.26 14.88 -18.02
CA ASP A 88 19.10 14.08 -18.45
C ASP A 88 19.38 12.58 -18.39
N ALA A 89 20.55 12.14 -18.86
CA ALA A 89 20.91 10.73 -18.86
C ALA A 89 20.94 10.14 -17.44
N PHE A 90 21.43 10.91 -16.47
CA PHE A 90 21.43 10.51 -15.06
C PHE A 90 20.01 10.43 -14.50
N PHE A 91 19.20 11.45 -14.72
CA PHE A 91 17.81 11.46 -14.23
C PHE A 91 16.96 10.37 -14.87
N ILE A 92 17.17 10.05 -16.15
CA ILE A 92 16.53 8.91 -16.82
C ILE A 92 16.91 7.60 -16.13
N GLN A 93 18.21 7.38 -15.85
CA GLN A 93 18.67 6.17 -15.16
C GLN A 93 18.02 6.03 -13.78
N VAL A 94 18.05 7.09 -12.97
CA VAL A 94 17.46 7.10 -11.62
C VAL A 94 15.94 6.91 -11.68
N LYS A 95 15.27 7.51 -12.67
CA LYS A 95 13.82 7.38 -12.85
C LYS A 95 13.43 5.95 -13.20
N ILE A 96 14.08 5.34 -14.18
CA ILE A 96 13.85 3.94 -14.54
C ILE A 96 14.08 3.05 -13.31
N ALA A 97 15.21 3.24 -12.61
CA ALA A 97 15.53 2.49 -11.41
C ALA A 97 14.44 2.59 -10.34
N LEU A 98 13.95 3.80 -10.05
CA LEU A 98 12.92 4.05 -9.06
C LEU A 98 11.60 3.37 -9.43
N ILE A 99 11.17 3.52 -10.69
CA ILE A 99 9.90 2.97 -11.16
C ILE A 99 9.94 1.45 -11.20
N THR A 100 11.02 0.87 -11.70
CA THR A 100 11.28 -0.57 -11.61
C THR A 100 11.30 -1.01 -10.15
N GLY A 101 11.91 -0.23 -9.26
CA GLY A 101 11.93 -0.51 -7.83
C GLY A 101 10.55 -0.53 -7.19
N ILE A 102 9.68 0.40 -7.57
CA ILE A 102 8.27 0.41 -7.17
C ILE A 102 7.55 -0.85 -7.66
N ILE A 103 7.74 -1.22 -8.94
CA ILE A 103 7.18 -2.45 -9.54
C ILE A 103 7.64 -3.69 -8.78
N LEU A 104 8.94 -3.81 -8.50
CA LEU A 104 9.52 -4.94 -7.76
C LEU A 104 9.07 -4.97 -6.29
N ALA A 105 8.83 -3.81 -5.70
CA ALA A 105 8.35 -3.68 -4.33
C ALA A 105 6.84 -3.96 -4.18
N MET A 106 6.09 -4.10 -5.28
CA MET A 106 4.64 -4.30 -5.23
C MET A 106 4.15 -5.43 -4.32
N PRO A 107 4.78 -6.62 -4.25
CA PRO A 107 4.36 -7.65 -3.31
C PRO A 107 4.33 -7.15 -1.86
N VAL A 108 5.33 -6.34 -1.47
CA VAL A 108 5.41 -5.76 -0.13
C VAL A 108 4.42 -4.61 0.00
N LEU A 109 4.31 -3.73 -1.00
CA LEU A 109 3.39 -2.59 -0.96
C LEU A 109 1.93 -3.04 -0.81
N LEU A 110 1.50 -4.00 -1.62
CA LEU A 110 0.15 -4.58 -1.56
C LEU A 110 -0.08 -5.27 -0.22
N TYR A 111 0.90 -6.04 0.27
CA TYR A 111 0.78 -6.67 1.59
C TYR A 111 0.60 -5.64 2.71
N GLN A 112 1.41 -4.58 2.73
CA GLN A 112 1.31 -3.54 3.77
C GLN A 112 0.01 -2.74 3.67
N LEU A 113 -0.48 -2.49 2.45
CA LEU A 113 -1.77 -1.85 2.22
C LEU A 113 -2.92 -2.71 2.76
N TRP A 114 -2.97 -3.99 2.37
CA TRP A 114 -4.04 -4.89 2.79
C TRP A 114 -4.02 -5.17 4.28
N ALA A 115 -2.85 -5.38 4.86
CA ALA A 115 -2.79 -5.60 6.28
C ALA A 115 -3.19 -4.33 7.08
N PHE A 116 -3.17 -3.13 6.48
CA PHE A 116 -3.58 -1.88 7.13
C PHE A 116 -5.10 -1.73 7.09
N ILE A 117 -5.71 -2.14 5.97
CA ILE A 117 -7.17 -2.16 5.79
C ILE A 117 -7.79 -3.30 6.62
N GLY A 118 -7.09 -4.43 6.77
CA GLY A 118 -7.57 -5.66 7.40
C GLY A 118 -8.25 -5.51 8.78
N PRO A 119 -7.71 -4.72 9.72
CA PRO A 119 -8.34 -4.45 11.02
C PRO A 119 -9.72 -3.78 10.94
N GLY A 120 -10.01 -3.05 9.85
CA GLY A 120 -11.29 -2.39 9.65
C GLY A 120 -12.40 -3.27 9.05
N LEU A 121 -12.10 -4.54 8.74
CA LEU A 121 -13.02 -5.47 8.08
C LEU A 121 -13.62 -6.48 9.06
N THR A 122 -14.83 -6.94 8.80
CA THR A 122 -15.42 -8.04 9.58
C THR A 122 -14.65 -9.35 9.34
N PRO A 123 -14.67 -10.31 10.30
CA PRO A 123 -14.00 -11.60 10.12
C PRO A 123 -14.46 -12.38 8.88
N ALA A 124 -15.72 -12.23 8.48
CA ALA A 124 -16.29 -12.84 7.28
C ALA A 124 -15.72 -12.21 6.00
N GLU A 125 -15.68 -10.88 5.91
CA GLU A 125 -15.07 -10.13 4.79
C GLU A 125 -13.60 -10.47 4.61
N ARG A 126 -12.85 -10.51 5.73
CA ARG A 126 -11.41 -10.83 5.70
C ARG A 126 -11.13 -12.20 5.07
N LYS A 127 -12.00 -13.20 5.30
CA LYS A 127 -11.87 -14.53 4.70
C LYS A 127 -12.11 -14.50 3.19
N THR A 128 -13.06 -13.69 2.73
CA THR A 128 -13.39 -13.51 1.31
C THR A 128 -12.29 -12.78 0.55
N ILE A 129 -11.67 -11.76 1.15
CA ILE A 129 -10.64 -10.92 0.52
C ILE A 129 -9.26 -11.60 0.49
N ARG A 130 -8.93 -12.43 1.48
CA ARG A 130 -7.62 -13.10 1.58
C ARG A 130 -7.10 -13.76 0.28
N PRO A 131 -7.90 -14.52 -0.50
CA PRO A 131 -7.43 -15.10 -1.77
C PRO A 131 -7.15 -14.08 -2.87
N TRP A 132 -7.71 -12.86 -2.79
CA TRP A 132 -7.49 -11.81 -3.78
C TRP A 132 -6.14 -11.10 -3.64
N ILE A 133 -5.48 -11.19 -2.49
CA ILE A 133 -4.18 -10.57 -2.25
C ILE A 133 -3.10 -11.09 -3.21
N PRO A 134 -2.87 -12.41 -3.39
CA PRO A 134 -1.92 -12.87 -4.40
C PRO A 134 -2.40 -12.59 -5.83
N MET A 135 -3.72 -12.52 -6.04
CA MET A 135 -4.29 -12.15 -7.34
C MET A 135 -3.94 -10.69 -7.71
N ALA A 136 -3.87 -9.77 -6.73
CA ALA A 136 -3.41 -8.40 -6.93
C ALA A 136 -2.04 -8.33 -7.60
N LEU A 137 -1.10 -9.13 -7.12
CA LEU A 137 0.22 -9.19 -7.76
C LEU A 137 0.17 -9.65 -9.22
N VAL A 138 -0.70 -10.61 -9.55
CA VAL A 138 -0.92 -11.07 -10.92
C VAL A 138 -1.54 -9.96 -11.76
N PHE A 139 -2.55 -9.26 -11.24
CA PHE A 139 -3.19 -8.14 -11.92
C PHE A 139 -2.23 -6.99 -12.16
N PHE A 140 -1.40 -6.63 -11.18
CA PHE A 140 -0.34 -5.64 -11.36
C PHE A 140 0.63 -6.03 -12.48
N ALA A 141 1.12 -7.27 -12.45
CA ALA A 141 2.04 -7.78 -13.46
C ALA A 141 1.40 -7.79 -14.86
N MET A 142 0.12 -8.16 -14.96
CA MET A 142 -0.65 -8.04 -16.19
C MET A 142 -0.78 -6.58 -16.64
N GLY A 143 -1.00 -5.64 -15.74
CA GLY A 143 -1.05 -4.21 -16.07
C GLY A 143 0.26 -3.69 -16.65
N VAL A 144 1.38 -4.05 -16.03
CA VAL A 144 2.72 -3.72 -16.56
C VAL A 144 2.94 -4.35 -17.94
N LEU A 145 2.54 -5.60 -18.14
CA LEU A 145 2.65 -6.29 -19.43
C LEU A 145 1.78 -5.61 -20.50
N ILE A 146 0.53 -5.28 -20.18
CA ILE A 146 -0.38 -4.55 -21.07
C ILE A 146 0.23 -3.19 -21.45
N ALA A 147 0.82 -2.47 -20.48
CA ALA A 147 1.49 -1.21 -20.75
C ALA A 147 2.59 -1.35 -21.82
N TYR A 148 3.42 -2.40 -21.73
CA TYR A 148 4.44 -2.69 -22.73
C TYR A 148 3.84 -3.00 -24.11
N VAL A 149 2.79 -3.82 -24.16
CA VAL A 149 2.11 -4.18 -25.42
C VAL A 149 1.44 -2.97 -26.07
N VAL A 150 0.86 -2.06 -25.27
CA VAL A 150 0.16 -0.86 -25.75
C VAL A 150 1.14 0.27 -26.14
N LEU A 151 2.36 0.27 -25.58
CA LEU A 151 3.37 1.30 -25.81
C LEU A 151 3.60 1.65 -27.30
N PRO A 152 3.86 0.70 -28.22
CA PRO A 152 4.05 1.02 -29.63
C PRO A 152 2.84 1.71 -30.26
N PHE A 153 1.62 1.27 -29.92
CA PHE A 153 0.38 1.87 -30.42
C PHE A 153 0.23 3.30 -29.90
N ALA A 154 0.54 3.54 -28.62
CA ALA A 154 0.49 4.87 -28.03
C ALA A 154 1.51 5.82 -28.70
N ILE A 155 2.74 5.34 -28.93
CA ILE A 155 3.77 6.12 -29.63
C ILE A 155 3.33 6.44 -31.07
N GLN A 156 2.85 5.46 -31.83
CA GLN A 156 2.37 5.68 -33.20
C GLN A 156 1.19 6.64 -33.24
N PHE A 157 0.26 6.51 -32.30
CA PHE A 157 -0.86 7.43 -32.14
C PHE A 157 -0.38 8.85 -31.87
N LEU A 158 0.57 9.07 -30.95
CA LEU A 158 1.13 10.39 -30.68
C LEU A 158 1.85 10.98 -31.91
N PHE A 159 2.62 10.18 -32.65
CA PHE A 159 3.28 10.63 -33.88
C PHE A 159 2.30 10.91 -35.02
N SER A 160 1.11 10.30 -35.04
CA SER A 160 0.10 10.56 -36.07
C SER A 160 -0.39 12.01 -36.09
N PHE A 161 -0.18 12.76 -35.00
CA PHE A 161 -0.48 14.20 -34.92
C PHE A 161 0.67 15.10 -35.41
N THR A 162 1.84 14.53 -35.70
CA THR A 162 2.99 15.31 -36.17
C THR A 162 2.86 15.61 -37.66
N ASP A 163 3.13 16.85 -38.04
CA ASP A 163 3.16 17.25 -39.45
C ASP A 163 4.27 16.46 -40.18
N PRO A 164 3.99 15.80 -41.32
CA PRO A 164 4.99 15.06 -42.10
C PRO A 164 6.19 15.89 -42.55
N THR A 165 6.08 17.22 -42.56
CA THR A 165 7.16 18.15 -42.94
C THR A 165 8.17 18.41 -41.82
N LEU A 166 7.85 18.04 -40.57
CA LEU A 166 8.71 18.23 -39.40
C LEU A 166 9.50 16.96 -39.09
N GLN A 167 10.81 17.09 -38.86
CA GLN A 167 11.62 15.98 -38.35
C GLN A 167 11.29 15.74 -36.87
N ALA A 168 10.46 14.73 -36.60
CA ALA A 168 10.13 14.32 -35.25
C ALA A 168 11.36 13.71 -34.56
N ARG A 169 11.90 14.41 -33.56
CA ARG A 169 12.99 13.92 -32.71
C ARG A 169 12.60 14.03 -31.23
N PRO A 170 12.08 12.95 -30.62
CA PRO A 170 11.62 12.99 -29.25
C PRO A 170 12.79 13.26 -28.27
N ALA A 171 12.51 14.10 -27.27
CA ALA A 171 13.41 14.29 -26.14
C ALA A 171 13.42 13.04 -25.26
N ALA A 172 14.61 12.53 -24.92
CA ALA A 172 14.80 11.33 -24.13
C ALA A 172 14.09 11.41 -22.77
N GLY A 173 14.22 12.55 -22.07
CA GLY A 173 13.55 12.76 -20.78
C GLY A 173 12.03 12.64 -20.90
N GLN A 174 11.42 13.36 -21.84
CA GLN A 174 9.96 13.33 -22.04
C GLN A 174 9.45 11.95 -22.44
N TYR A 175 10.23 11.22 -23.26
CA TYR A 175 9.90 9.86 -23.64
C TYR A 175 9.84 8.93 -22.42
N PHE A 176 10.90 8.89 -21.61
CA PHE A 176 10.91 8.03 -20.43
C PHE A 176 9.89 8.47 -19.37
N ASP A 177 9.58 9.76 -19.26
CA ASP A 177 8.54 10.26 -18.36
C ASP A 177 7.16 9.73 -18.74
N PHE A 178 6.87 9.72 -20.05
CA PHE A 178 5.66 9.13 -20.58
C PHE A 178 5.62 7.61 -20.32
N VAL A 179 6.65 6.86 -20.72
CA VAL A 179 6.73 5.39 -20.59
C VAL A 179 6.64 4.96 -19.12
N THR A 180 7.61 5.39 -18.34
CA THR A 180 7.44 5.95 -17.00
C THR A 180 6.07 5.81 -16.32
N THR A 181 5.34 6.90 -16.50
CA THR A 181 4.04 7.15 -15.90
C THR A 181 3.01 6.17 -16.42
N MET A 182 3.06 5.82 -17.71
CA MET A 182 2.13 4.86 -18.32
C MET A 182 2.24 3.49 -17.64
N PHE A 183 3.44 2.97 -17.42
CA PHE A 183 3.63 1.65 -16.80
C PHE A 183 3.08 1.60 -15.37
N LEU A 184 3.36 2.64 -14.57
CA LEU A 184 2.76 2.75 -13.24
C LEU A 184 1.25 2.90 -13.31
N ALA A 185 0.73 3.75 -14.20
CA ALA A 185 -0.70 3.98 -14.32
C ALA A 185 -1.45 2.70 -14.68
N PHE A 186 -1.00 1.95 -15.70
CA PHE A 186 -1.62 0.68 -16.08
C PHE A 186 -1.51 -0.38 -14.98
N GLY A 187 -0.36 -0.50 -14.31
CA GLY A 187 -0.19 -1.40 -13.17
C GLY A 187 -1.17 -1.09 -12.04
N LEU A 188 -1.26 0.18 -11.64
CA LEU A 188 -2.20 0.63 -10.61
C LEU A 188 -3.65 0.52 -11.05
N VAL A 189 -3.95 0.77 -12.33
CA VAL A 189 -5.32 0.66 -12.85
C VAL A 189 -5.81 -0.78 -12.80
N MET A 190 -4.93 -1.74 -13.04
CA MET A 190 -5.28 -3.16 -12.92
C MET A 190 -5.54 -3.62 -11.48
N GLU A 191 -5.25 -2.80 -10.47
CA GLU A 191 -5.65 -3.06 -9.08
C GLU A 191 -7.10 -2.66 -8.80
N PHE A 192 -7.71 -1.78 -9.60
CA PHE A 192 -9.10 -1.35 -9.39
C PHE A 192 -10.10 -2.50 -9.33
N PRO A 193 -10.07 -3.53 -10.20
CA PRO A 193 -10.97 -4.68 -10.08
C PRO A 193 -10.96 -5.32 -8.69
N ILE A 194 -9.78 -5.42 -8.08
CA ILE A 194 -9.62 -6.06 -6.77
C ILE A 194 -10.07 -5.11 -5.66
N LEU A 195 -9.78 -3.81 -5.78
CA LEU A 195 -10.31 -2.81 -4.88
C LEU A 195 -11.84 -2.79 -4.91
N LEU A 196 -12.46 -2.89 -6.09
CA LEU A 196 -13.91 -2.94 -6.24
C LEU A 196 -14.52 -4.19 -5.61
N VAL A 197 -13.92 -5.36 -5.81
CA VAL A 197 -14.35 -6.60 -5.12
C VAL A 197 -14.26 -6.42 -3.61
N GLY A 198 -13.12 -5.90 -3.11
CA GLY A 198 -12.95 -5.60 -1.70
C GLY A 198 -14.05 -4.67 -1.17
N LEU A 199 -14.31 -3.55 -1.84
CA LEU A 199 -15.34 -2.59 -1.46
C LEU A 199 -16.75 -3.19 -1.51
N SER A 200 -17.04 -4.02 -2.52
CA SER A 200 -18.35 -4.69 -2.66
C SER A 200 -18.65 -5.73 -1.57
N THR A 201 -17.63 -6.19 -0.84
CA THR A 201 -17.83 -7.14 0.26
C THR A 201 -18.11 -6.46 1.60
N VAL A 202 -17.73 -5.19 1.73
CA VAL A 202 -17.88 -4.38 2.96
C VAL A 202 -19.23 -3.65 3.01
N GLY A 203 -19.92 -3.55 1.87
CA GLY A 203 -21.21 -2.86 1.73
C GLY A 203 -22.32 -3.76 1.23
#